data_AF-A0A946PBG6-F1
#
_entry.id   AF-A0A946PBG6-F1
#
_cell.length_a   1.000
_cell.length_b   1.000
_cell.length_c   1.000
_cell.angle_alpha   90.00
_cell.angle_beta   90.00
_cell.angle_gamma   90.00
#
_symmetry.space_group_name_H-M   'P 1'
#
loop_
_entity.id
_entity.type
_entity.pdbx_description
1 polymer ?
#
loop_
_entity_poly.entity_id
_entity_poly.type
_entity_poly.pdbx_seq_one_letter_code
_entity_poly.pdbx_strand_id
1 'polypeptide(L)'
;LLPPEHPAWYAEKFVPPEFQRPLLGVDYGCRTCLVYAPSHNPENKPSAPPSLSCLWELAGPSYNQYEDPIRQQIDAALAIGANVIAYATNRELKKKDELLARSQLETTKQDSIGRGQLTIGKLRHGGLCDAAPKALANILRAAARELGILVEDTPTKLDLIDPAIFKHHMLFMHGRQAFAFDDAQRKNLQDFLKRGGTLLADSVCASQSFTDAFRKEFSVALPNYTIESVPDDDPLFSASTYGGYDLRQVTLRTPTAGRGPLSTEKRKVPPQLEGIRIGDRWAVIFSPFDISCALEKQNSMECTGYDRDDAEKIALNVLLYSLNH
;
A
#
# COMPACT_ATOMS: atom_id res chain seq x y z
N LEU A 1 1.09 10.86 18.11
CA LEU A 1 2.34 11.59 17.79
C LEU A 1 2.97 10.88 16.60
N LEU A 2 3.50 11.62 15.63
CA LEU A 2 4.26 11.05 14.54
C LEU A 2 5.60 10.55 15.06
N PRO A 3 6.03 9.33 14.70
CA PRO A 3 7.29 8.80 15.19
C PRO A 3 8.49 9.46 14.48
N PRO A 4 9.72 9.36 15.03
CA PRO A 4 10.92 9.97 14.45
C PRO A 4 11.26 9.47 13.03
N GLU A 5 10.86 8.25 12.70
CA GLU A 5 10.99 7.65 11.36
C GLU A 5 9.92 8.12 10.36
N HIS A 6 9.00 9.00 10.76
CA HIS A 6 8.01 9.52 9.83
C HIS A 6 8.65 10.45 8.78
N PRO A 7 8.28 10.38 7.49
CA PRO A 7 8.85 11.23 6.44
C PRO A 7 8.71 12.75 6.65
N ALA A 8 7.82 13.20 7.54
CA ALA A 8 7.75 14.61 7.96
C ALA A 8 9.10 15.15 8.50
N TRP A 9 10.02 14.27 8.88
CA TRP A 9 11.33 14.63 9.41
C TRP A 9 12.47 14.61 8.37
N TYR A 10 12.25 14.05 7.17
CA TYR A 10 13.34 13.86 6.20
C TYR A 10 12.91 13.76 4.72
N ALA A 11 11.63 13.98 4.36
CA ALA A 11 11.15 13.79 3.00
C ALA A 11 11.89 14.65 1.94
N GLU A 12 12.36 15.85 2.32
CA GLU A 12 13.12 16.78 1.47
C GLU A 12 14.42 17.21 2.15
N LYS A 13 14.37 17.58 3.43
CA LYS A 13 15.51 18.01 4.24
C LYS A 13 15.51 17.27 5.58
N PHE A 14 16.66 16.75 5.98
CA PHE A 14 16.80 16.10 7.29
C PHE A 14 16.61 17.10 8.44
N VAL A 15 15.76 16.76 9.41
CA VAL A 15 15.53 17.51 10.65
C VAL A 15 16.25 16.81 11.81
N PRO A 16 17.27 17.43 12.43
CA PRO A 16 18.00 16.81 13.54
C PRO A 16 17.07 16.52 14.73
N PRO A 17 17.24 15.37 15.43
CA PRO A 17 16.36 14.95 16.53
C PRO A 17 16.14 16.00 17.61
N GLU A 18 17.17 16.79 17.94
CA GLU A 18 17.13 17.87 18.94
C GLU A 18 16.20 19.04 18.54
N PHE A 19 15.91 19.20 17.25
CA PHE A 19 14.99 20.21 16.73
C PHE A 19 13.63 19.63 16.31
N GLN A 20 13.43 18.31 16.45
CA GLN A 20 12.12 17.69 16.26
C GLN A 20 11.17 18.16 17.36
N ARG A 21 9.92 18.39 16.97
CA ARG A 21 8.86 18.89 17.85
C ARG A 21 7.66 17.95 17.80
N PRO A 22 6.70 18.03 18.73
CA PRO A 22 5.50 17.22 18.62
C PRO A 22 4.78 17.50 17.29
N LEU A 23 4.58 16.47 16.48
CA LEU A 23 3.63 16.49 15.37
C LEU A 23 2.56 15.42 15.64
N LEU A 24 1.29 15.79 15.51
CA LEU A 24 0.18 14.86 15.55
C LEU A 24 -0.19 14.48 14.12
N GLY A 25 -0.41 13.19 13.89
CA GLY A 25 -0.82 12.65 12.61
C GLY A 25 -2.17 11.95 12.71
N VAL A 26 -2.98 12.05 11.66
CA VAL A 26 -4.07 11.11 11.42
C VAL A 26 -3.71 10.29 10.19
N ASP A 27 -3.70 8.98 10.35
CA ASP A 27 -3.44 8.06 9.26
C ASP A 27 -4.75 7.64 8.59
N TYR A 28 -4.76 7.63 7.27
CA TYR A 28 -5.78 7.00 6.45
C TYR A 28 -5.10 6.06 5.47
N GLY A 29 -5.34 4.77 5.64
CA GLY A 29 -4.63 3.73 4.90
C GLY A 29 -3.14 3.70 5.26
N CYS A 30 -2.27 3.69 4.25
CA CYS A 30 -0.81 3.66 4.42
C CYS A 30 -0.18 5.04 4.65
N ARG A 31 -0.96 6.14 4.68
CA ARG A 31 -0.44 7.51 4.75
C ARG A 31 -1.04 8.33 5.88
N THR A 32 -0.25 9.26 6.39
CA THR A 32 -0.71 10.37 7.22
C THR A 32 -1.44 11.39 6.35
N CYS A 33 -2.74 11.51 6.49
CA CYS A 33 -3.57 12.43 5.72
C CYS A 33 -3.72 13.81 6.37
N LEU A 34 -3.45 13.90 7.68
CA LEU A 34 -3.46 15.15 8.44
C LEU A 34 -2.20 15.22 9.29
N VAL A 35 -1.47 16.33 9.20
CA VAL A 35 -0.37 16.66 10.10
C VAL A 35 -0.73 17.93 10.85
N TYR A 36 -0.70 17.88 12.18
CA TYR A 36 -0.96 19.01 13.04
C TYR A 36 0.26 19.28 13.93
N ALA A 37 0.75 20.52 13.90
CA ALA A 37 1.84 20.99 14.75
C ALA A 37 1.25 21.79 15.92
N PRO A 38 1.10 21.19 17.12
CA PRO A 38 0.59 21.90 18.28
C PRO A 38 1.53 23.06 18.69
N SER A 39 0.93 24.13 19.21
CA SER A 39 1.65 25.28 19.78
C SER A 39 2.25 25.02 21.17
N HIS A 40 1.92 23.88 21.78
CA HIS A 40 2.34 23.48 23.12
C HIS A 40 2.75 22.01 23.11
N ASN A 41 3.69 21.64 23.98
CA ASN A 41 4.03 20.25 24.18
C ASN A 41 2.91 19.55 24.96
N PRO A 42 2.26 18.50 24.45
CA PRO A 42 1.21 17.78 25.16
C PRO A 42 1.69 17.14 26.48
N GLU A 43 3.00 17.04 26.72
CA GLU A 43 3.59 16.47 27.93
C GLU A 43 3.97 17.49 29.04
N ASN A 44 3.45 18.73 29.01
CA ASN A 44 3.71 19.74 30.06
C ASN A 44 5.20 20.02 30.34
N LYS A 45 6.06 20.04 29.31
CA LYS A 45 7.45 20.51 29.44
C LYS A 45 7.50 22.06 29.49
N PRO A 46 8.37 22.66 30.35
CA PRO A 46 8.31 24.07 30.72
C PRO A 46 8.64 25.10 29.62
N SER A 47 9.09 24.67 28.44
CA SER A 47 9.32 25.55 27.29
C SER A 47 8.78 24.88 26.01
N ALA A 48 7.58 25.27 25.60
CA ALA A 48 7.09 24.92 24.27
C ALA A 48 7.92 25.67 23.21
N PRO A 49 8.41 25.00 22.16
CA PRO A 49 9.11 25.69 21.09
C PRO A 49 8.16 26.70 20.41
N PRO A 50 8.66 27.84 19.88
CA PRO A 50 7.85 28.77 19.12
C PRO A 50 7.11 28.08 17.98
N SER A 51 5.93 28.58 17.62
CA SER A 51 5.14 28.00 16.53
C SER A 51 5.93 27.96 15.22
N LEU A 52 5.62 26.98 14.36
CA LEU A 52 6.31 26.85 13.06
C LEU A 52 6.16 28.12 12.22
N SER A 53 4.96 28.71 12.18
CA SER A 53 4.71 29.94 11.45
C SER A 53 5.53 31.11 11.97
N CYS A 54 5.66 31.26 13.30
CA CYS A 54 6.53 32.30 13.87
C CYS A 54 7.98 32.14 13.40
N LEU A 55 8.52 30.92 13.38
CA LEU A 55 9.90 30.68 12.92
C LEU A 55 10.05 30.88 11.40
N TRP A 56 9.01 30.60 10.61
CA TRP A 56 9.01 30.86 9.17
C TRP A 56 9.06 32.35 8.84
N GLU A 57 8.37 33.20 9.61
CA GLU A 57 8.46 34.66 9.45
C GLU A 57 9.89 35.19 9.68
N LEU A 58 10.64 34.55 10.59
CA LEU A 58 12.03 34.94 10.88
C LEU A 58 13.02 34.51 9.78
N ALA A 59 12.62 33.64 8.86
CA ALA A 59 13.44 33.23 7.72
C ALA A 59 13.52 34.29 6.60
N GLY A 60 12.90 35.46 6.79
CA GLY A 60 12.94 36.58 5.86
C GLY A 60 14.27 37.34 5.83
N PRO A 61 14.27 38.62 5.42
CA PRO A 61 15.48 39.43 5.26
C PRO A 61 16.38 39.54 6.51
N SER A 62 15.79 39.39 7.70
CA SER A 62 16.49 39.48 8.98
C SER A 62 17.22 38.20 9.38
N TYR A 63 17.11 37.09 8.62
CA TYR A 63 17.70 35.79 8.99
C TYR A 63 19.18 35.87 9.40
N ASN A 64 19.97 36.64 8.66
CA ASN A 64 21.42 36.80 8.90
C ASN A 64 21.76 37.62 10.16
N GLN A 65 20.76 38.23 10.83
CA GLN A 65 20.96 39.02 12.04
C GLN A 65 20.90 38.16 13.31
N TYR A 66 20.46 36.90 13.21
CA TYR A 66 20.31 36.02 14.36
C TYR A 66 21.57 35.19 14.63
N GLU A 67 21.80 34.85 15.90
CA GLU A 67 22.87 33.93 16.31
C GLU A 67 22.61 32.49 15.82
N ASP A 68 23.67 31.68 15.75
CA ASP A 68 23.60 30.30 15.24
C ASP A 68 22.50 29.43 15.90
N PRO A 69 22.29 29.46 17.24
CA PRO A 69 21.26 28.64 17.87
C PRO A 69 19.83 29.00 17.44
N ILE A 70 19.59 30.26 17.06
CA ILE A 70 18.30 30.74 16.56
C ILE A 70 18.16 30.37 15.09
N ARG A 71 19.23 30.57 14.29
CA ARG A 71 19.23 30.18 12.87
C ARG A 71 18.96 28.69 12.68
N GLN A 72 19.55 27.82 13.49
CA GLN A 72 19.29 26.37 13.45
C GLN A 72 17.82 26.02 13.73
N GLN A 73 17.15 26.73 14.65
CA GLN A 73 15.72 26.54 14.90
C GLN A 73 14.86 27.00 13.72
N ILE A 74 15.23 28.11 13.07
CA ILE A 74 14.56 28.62 11.86
C ILE A 74 14.71 27.61 10.72
N ASP A 75 15.93 27.13 10.47
CA ASP A 75 16.23 26.17 9.41
C ASP A 75 15.51 24.83 9.62
N ALA A 76 15.46 24.35 10.87
CA ALA A 76 14.71 23.16 11.22
C ALA A 76 13.20 23.34 11.00
N ALA A 77 12.63 24.50 11.38
CA ALA A 77 11.22 24.79 11.14
C ALA A 77 10.88 24.84 9.64
N LEU A 78 11.74 25.47 8.83
CA LEU A 78 11.60 25.46 7.37
C LEU A 78 11.71 24.04 6.80
N ALA A 79 12.65 23.23 7.28
CA ALA A 79 12.81 21.85 6.87
C ALA A 79 11.56 21.01 7.19
N ILE A 80 10.96 21.17 8.37
CA ILE A 80 9.69 20.52 8.72
C ILE A 80 8.59 20.90 7.72
N GLY A 81 8.42 22.19 7.43
CA GLY A 81 7.43 22.66 6.44
C GLY A 81 7.67 22.08 5.04
N ALA A 82 8.92 22.12 4.56
CA ALA A 82 9.32 21.56 3.29
C ALA A 82 9.05 20.05 3.21
N ASN A 83 9.37 19.30 4.27
CA ASN A 83 9.13 17.87 4.34
C ASN A 83 7.64 17.51 4.32
N VAL A 84 6.80 18.23 5.07
CA VAL A 84 5.35 17.98 5.08
C VAL A 84 4.76 18.23 3.68
N ILE A 85 5.20 19.28 2.99
CA ILE A 85 4.77 19.56 1.61
C ILE A 85 5.31 18.50 0.64
N ALA A 86 6.58 18.15 0.72
CA ALA A 86 7.21 17.12 -0.11
C ALA A 86 6.53 15.76 0.06
N TYR A 87 6.21 15.38 1.29
CA TYR A 87 5.44 14.20 1.63
C TYR A 87 4.04 14.22 1.02
N ALA A 88 3.29 15.31 1.24
CA ALA A 88 1.92 15.46 0.76
C ALA A 88 1.83 15.43 -0.78
N THR A 89 2.85 15.97 -1.45
CA THR A 89 2.93 16.04 -2.91
C THR A 89 3.66 14.84 -3.53
N ASN A 90 4.28 13.98 -2.71
CA ASN A 90 5.20 12.96 -3.18
C ASN A 90 6.29 13.57 -4.09
N ARG A 91 6.74 14.80 -3.77
CA ARG A 91 7.71 15.61 -4.53
C ARG A 91 7.32 15.86 -6.00
N GLU A 92 6.05 15.69 -6.34
CA GLU A 92 5.50 15.99 -7.65
C GLU A 92 4.53 17.16 -7.57
N LEU A 93 4.94 18.30 -8.11
CA LEU A 93 4.09 19.48 -8.22
C LEU A 93 3.02 19.23 -9.28
N LYS A 94 1.79 18.97 -8.84
CA LYS A 94 0.63 18.90 -9.74
C LYS A 94 0.24 20.30 -10.15
N LYS A 95 0.02 20.51 -11.45
CA LYS A 95 -0.55 21.75 -11.95
C LYS A 95 -2.02 21.86 -11.53
N LYS A 96 -2.53 23.09 -11.35
CA LYS A 96 -3.95 23.33 -11.03
C LYS A 96 -4.89 22.61 -12.01
N ASP A 97 -4.52 22.56 -13.28
CA ASP A 97 -5.31 21.90 -14.34
C ASP A 97 -5.35 20.38 -14.19
N GLU A 98 -4.28 19.75 -13.69
CA GLU A 98 -4.23 18.30 -13.42
C GLU A 98 -5.07 17.89 -12.21
N LEU A 99 -5.24 18.79 -11.23
CA LEU A 99 -6.14 18.60 -10.10
C LEU A 99 -7.61 18.68 -10.54
N LEU A 100 -7.93 19.56 -11.49
CA LEU A 100 -9.26 19.68 -12.09
C LEU A 100 -9.57 18.48 -13.00
N ALA A 101 -8.63 18.02 -13.82
CA ALA A 101 -8.79 16.82 -14.65
C ALA A 101 -9.07 15.55 -13.82
N ARG A 102 -8.49 15.42 -12.62
CA ARG A 102 -8.79 14.32 -11.70
C ARG A 102 -10.20 14.35 -11.10
N SER A 103 -10.82 15.52 -11.00
CA SER A 103 -12.24 15.62 -10.64
C SER A 103 -13.17 15.18 -11.78
N GLN A 104 -12.64 15.10 -13.01
CA GLN A 104 -13.35 14.69 -14.22
C GLN A 104 -13.08 13.22 -14.63
N LEU A 105 -12.22 12.48 -13.92
CA LEU A 105 -12.05 11.04 -14.13
C LEU A 105 -13.30 10.31 -13.59
N GLU A 106 -14.27 10.25 -14.50
CA GLU A 106 -15.37 9.29 -14.63
C GLU A 106 -16.10 8.90 -13.35
N THR A 107 -17.17 9.64 -13.07
CA THR A 107 -18.40 9.01 -12.58
C THR A 107 -18.89 8.03 -13.65
N THR A 108 -18.29 6.85 -13.73
CA THR A 108 -18.91 5.72 -14.42
C THR A 108 -20.21 5.44 -13.69
N LYS A 109 -21.34 5.63 -14.37
CA LYS A 109 -22.66 5.34 -13.81
C LYS A 109 -22.65 3.89 -13.32
N GLN A 110 -23.10 3.70 -12.09
CA GLN A 110 -23.38 2.39 -11.53
C GLN A 110 -24.46 1.72 -12.38
N ASP A 111 -24.04 0.83 -13.28
CA ASP A 111 -24.96 -0.12 -13.86
C ASP A 111 -25.30 -1.16 -12.78
N SER A 112 -26.59 -1.31 -12.52
CA SER A 112 -27.17 -2.33 -11.66
C SER A 112 -26.57 -3.70 -11.98
N ILE A 113 -26.15 -4.44 -10.95
CA ILE A 113 -25.58 -5.80 -11.00
C ILE A 113 -26.10 -6.58 -12.22
N GLY A 114 -25.28 -6.60 -13.27
CA GLY A 114 -25.60 -7.28 -14.52
C GLY A 114 -25.12 -8.73 -14.44
N ARG A 115 -25.92 -9.67 -14.96
CA ARG A 115 -25.44 -11.06 -15.17
C ARG A 115 -24.18 -11.01 -16.07
N GLY A 116 -23.11 -11.70 -15.65
CA GLY A 116 -21.87 -11.80 -16.41
C GLY A 116 -20.73 -10.86 -15.98
N GLN A 117 -20.90 -10.09 -14.90
CA GLN A 117 -19.81 -9.30 -14.31
C GLN A 117 -18.98 -10.16 -13.34
N LEU A 118 -17.66 -10.02 -13.45
CA LEU A 118 -16.68 -10.57 -12.53
C LEU A 118 -16.70 -9.80 -11.21
N THR A 119 -16.81 -10.52 -10.10
CA THR A 119 -16.75 -9.95 -8.75
C THR A 119 -15.66 -10.66 -7.94
N ILE A 120 -14.88 -9.89 -7.17
CA ILE A 120 -13.84 -10.39 -6.26
C ILE A 120 -14.20 -9.92 -4.85
N GLY A 121 -14.20 -10.84 -3.88
CA GLY A 121 -14.47 -10.51 -2.49
C GLY A 121 -13.24 -9.94 -1.78
N LYS A 122 -13.36 -8.80 -1.10
CA LYS A 122 -12.28 -8.26 -0.27
C LYS A 122 -12.43 -8.76 1.15
N LEU A 123 -11.42 -9.45 1.70
CA LEU A 123 -11.50 -9.95 3.08
C LEU A 123 -11.30 -8.84 4.11
N ARG A 124 -12.13 -8.88 5.15
CA ARG A 124 -12.02 -8.08 6.36
C ARG A 124 -11.19 -8.85 7.40
N HIS A 125 -10.19 -8.19 7.98
CA HIS A 125 -9.38 -8.71 9.08
C HIS A 125 -8.78 -7.58 9.91
N GLY A 126 -8.28 -7.89 11.11
CA GLY A 126 -7.72 -6.92 12.06
C GLY A 126 -6.39 -6.28 11.63
N GLY A 127 -5.69 -6.86 10.65
CA GLY A 127 -4.37 -6.42 10.18
C GLY A 127 -4.34 -5.18 9.28
N LEU A 128 -5.24 -4.21 9.50
CA LEU A 128 -5.49 -3.05 8.62
C LEU A 128 -5.87 -3.43 7.17
N CYS A 129 -6.97 -4.18 7.02
CA CYS A 129 -7.52 -4.59 5.70
C CYS A 129 -7.92 -3.42 4.76
N ASP A 130 -7.92 -2.18 5.25
CA ASP A 130 -8.13 -0.95 4.47
C ASP A 130 -6.87 -0.07 4.42
N ALA A 131 -5.68 -0.66 4.51
CA ALA A 131 -4.42 0.06 4.31
C ALA A 131 -4.32 0.69 2.90
N ALA A 132 -4.85 0.01 1.87
CA ALA A 132 -5.10 0.56 0.55
C ALA A 132 -6.55 0.30 0.09
N PRO A 133 -7.54 1.13 0.47
CA PRO A 133 -8.95 0.84 0.23
C PRO A 133 -9.33 0.72 -1.25
N LYS A 134 -8.67 1.47 -2.14
CA LYS A 134 -9.00 1.46 -3.59
C LYS A 134 -8.22 0.45 -4.42
N ALA A 135 -7.28 -0.30 -3.84
CA ALA A 135 -6.41 -1.22 -4.57
C ALA A 135 -7.21 -2.22 -5.43
N LEU A 136 -8.14 -2.96 -4.83
CA LEU A 136 -8.94 -3.95 -5.55
C LEU A 136 -9.84 -3.33 -6.64
N ALA A 137 -10.48 -2.19 -6.35
CA ALA A 137 -11.26 -1.48 -7.36
C ALA A 137 -10.39 -1.04 -8.55
N ASN A 138 -9.14 -0.64 -8.30
CA ASN A 138 -8.19 -0.32 -9.36
C ASN A 138 -7.73 -1.55 -10.15
N ILE A 139 -7.54 -2.72 -9.50
CA ILE A 139 -7.27 -4.01 -10.19
C ILE A 139 -8.43 -4.34 -11.13
N LEU A 140 -9.66 -4.26 -10.64
CA LEU A 140 -10.86 -4.57 -11.43
C LEU A 140 -11.01 -3.59 -12.61
N ARG A 141 -10.83 -2.28 -12.38
CA ARG A 141 -10.82 -1.29 -13.47
C ARG A 141 -9.68 -1.51 -14.47
N ALA A 142 -8.51 -1.98 -14.03
CA ALA A 142 -7.44 -2.37 -14.94
C ALA A 142 -7.84 -3.62 -15.76
N ALA A 143 -8.49 -4.61 -15.15
CA ALA A 143 -8.96 -5.79 -15.87
C ALA A 143 -10.01 -5.44 -16.93
N ALA A 144 -10.92 -4.51 -16.64
CA ALA A 144 -11.86 -4.00 -17.63
C ALA A 144 -11.17 -3.28 -18.79
N ARG A 145 -10.19 -2.42 -18.48
CA ARG A 145 -9.49 -1.59 -19.46
C ARG A 145 -8.54 -2.40 -20.35
N GLU A 146 -7.73 -3.27 -19.74
CA GLU A 146 -6.64 -3.98 -20.42
C GLU A 146 -7.08 -5.33 -20.99
N LEU A 147 -8.04 -6.00 -20.36
CA LEU A 147 -8.46 -7.37 -20.72
C LEU A 147 -9.90 -7.43 -21.26
N GLY A 148 -10.65 -6.32 -21.23
CA GLY A 148 -12.04 -6.29 -21.69
C GLY A 148 -13.01 -7.09 -20.80
N ILE A 149 -12.61 -7.44 -19.57
CA ILE A 149 -13.44 -8.21 -18.65
C ILE A 149 -14.50 -7.29 -18.03
N LEU A 150 -15.77 -7.70 -18.10
CA LEU A 150 -16.83 -6.99 -17.38
C LEU A 150 -16.66 -7.23 -15.88
N VAL A 151 -16.53 -6.17 -15.09
CA VAL A 151 -16.27 -6.23 -13.65
C VAL A 151 -17.26 -5.37 -12.87
N GLU A 152 -17.46 -5.71 -11.60
CA GLU A 152 -18.04 -4.81 -10.61
C GLU A 152 -16.91 -4.19 -9.77
N ASP A 153 -16.63 -2.89 -9.92
CA ASP A 153 -15.48 -2.24 -9.29
C ASP A 153 -15.76 -1.67 -7.88
N THR A 154 -16.90 -2.03 -7.29
CA THR A 154 -17.30 -1.70 -5.91
C THR A 154 -17.21 -2.93 -5.00
N PRO A 155 -16.01 -3.44 -4.71
CA PRO A 155 -15.87 -4.68 -3.95
C PRO A 155 -16.40 -4.51 -2.52
N THR A 156 -17.23 -5.46 -2.11
CA THR A 156 -17.73 -5.52 -0.74
C THR A 156 -16.70 -6.18 0.17
N LYS A 157 -16.54 -5.64 1.38
CA LYS A 157 -15.72 -6.25 2.43
C LYS A 157 -16.49 -7.38 3.10
N LEU A 158 -15.91 -8.57 3.07
CA LEU A 158 -16.52 -9.80 3.58
C LEU A 158 -15.73 -10.34 4.77
N ASP A 159 -16.43 -10.86 5.76
CA ASP A 159 -15.81 -11.73 6.75
C ASP A 159 -15.56 -13.12 6.16
N LEU A 160 -14.54 -13.83 6.62
CA LEU A 160 -14.33 -15.23 6.21
C LEU A 160 -15.47 -16.16 6.66
N ILE A 161 -16.23 -15.79 7.71
CA ILE A 161 -17.41 -16.56 8.11
C ILE A 161 -18.65 -16.28 7.25
N ASP A 162 -18.64 -15.23 6.43
CA ASP A 162 -19.79 -14.85 5.60
C ASP A 162 -19.97 -15.86 4.46
N PRO A 163 -21.14 -16.51 4.31
CA PRO A 163 -21.39 -17.42 3.18
C PRO A 163 -21.23 -16.77 1.79
N ALA A 164 -21.28 -15.44 1.70
CA ALA A 164 -21.03 -14.72 0.46
C ALA A 164 -19.62 -14.95 -0.11
N ILE A 165 -18.62 -15.35 0.69
CA ILE A 165 -17.28 -15.67 0.16
C ILE A 165 -17.34 -16.73 -0.95
N PHE A 166 -18.26 -17.69 -0.84
CA PHE A 166 -18.41 -18.79 -1.80
C PHE A 166 -19.10 -18.38 -3.09
N LYS A 167 -19.59 -17.13 -3.20
CA LYS A 167 -20.13 -16.57 -4.43
C LYS A 167 -19.05 -15.97 -5.33
N HIS A 168 -17.82 -15.84 -4.83
CA HIS A 168 -16.68 -15.32 -5.55
C HIS A 168 -15.73 -16.45 -5.92
N HIS A 169 -15.18 -16.44 -7.13
CA HIS A 169 -14.12 -17.37 -7.54
C HIS A 169 -12.77 -17.01 -6.90
N MET A 170 -12.59 -15.73 -6.57
CA MET A 170 -11.36 -15.18 -6.03
C MET A 170 -11.66 -14.25 -4.85
N LEU A 171 -10.80 -14.32 -3.85
CA LEU A 171 -10.75 -13.41 -2.73
C LEU A 171 -9.45 -12.59 -2.78
N PHE A 172 -9.49 -11.41 -2.19
CA PHE A 172 -8.37 -10.50 -2.10
C PHE A 172 -8.19 -10.00 -0.67
N MET A 173 -6.96 -9.98 -0.17
CA MET A 173 -6.64 -9.41 1.14
C MET A 173 -5.31 -8.67 1.12
N HIS A 174 -5.15 -7.66 1.96
CA HIS A 174 -3.87 -7.00 2.17
C HIS A 174 -3.82 -6.42 3.56
N GLY A 175 -2.64 -6.11 4.06
CA GLY A 175 -2.54 -5.44 5.34
C GLY A 175 -1.15 -4.99 5.69
N ARG A 176 -1.08 -4.24 6.79
CA ARG A 176 0.17 -3.65 7.30
C ARG A 176 0.48 -4.08 8.73
N GLN A 177 -0.47 -4.70 9.43
CA GLN A 177 -0.31 -5.14 10.82
C GLN A 177 -0.60 -6.63 10.96
N ALA A 178 -0.08 -7.25 12.02
CA ALA A 178 -0.45 -8.61 12.36
C ALA A 178 -1.97 -8.79 12.49
N PHE A 179 -2.43 -9.98 12.12
CA PHE A 179 -3.81 -10.42 12.27
C PHE A 179 -3.82 -11.87 12.76
N ALA A 180 -5.00 -12.33 13.16
CA ALA A 180 -5.24 -13.73 13.48
C ALA A 180 -6.61 -14.12 12.95
N PHE A 181 -6.76 -15.39 12.57
CA PHE A 181 -8.06 -15.97 12.29
C PHE A 181 -8.54 -16.77 13.50
N ASP A 182 -9.86 -16.79 13.71
CA ASP A 182 -10.47 -17.80 14.58
C ASP A 182 -10.64 -19.13 13.84
N ASP A 183 -11.03 -20.18 14.57
CA ASP A 183 -11.16 -21.53 14.00
C ASP A 183 -12.26 -21.62 12.93
N ALA A 184 -13.33 -20.82 13.04
CA ALA A 184 -14.40 -20.78 12.06
C ALA A 184 -13.93 -20.13 10.75
N GLN A 185 -13.18 -19.04 10.84
CA GLN A 185 -12.56 -18.37 9.70
C GLN A 185 -11.55 -19.28 9.01
N ARG A 186 -10.71 -20.01 9.77
CA ARG A 186 -9.77 -21.00 9.20
C ARG A 186 -10.51 -22.13 8.48
N LYS A 187 -11.56 -22.67 9.10
CA LYS A 187 -12.42 -23.72 8.50
C LYS A 187 -13.02 -23.25 7.17
N ASN A 188 -13.60 -22.05 7.14
CA ASN A 188 -14.20 -21.52 5.92
C ASN A 188 -13.17 -21.20 4.83
N LEU A 189 -11.99 -20.68 5.20
CA LEU A 189 -10.88 -20.49 4.26
C LEU A 189 -10.46 -21.82 3.62
N GLN A 190 -10.28 -22.88 4.42
CA GLN A 190 -9.99 -24.21 3.89
C GLN A 190 -11.07 -24.68 2.91
N ASP A 191 -12.34 -24.54 3.28
CA ASP A 191 -13.46 -25.00 2.46
C ASP A 191 -13.56 -24.18 1.16
N PHE A 192 -13.29 -22.88 1.21
CA PHE A 192 -13.24 -22.00 0.03
C PHE A 192 -12.16 -22.45 -0.96
N LEU A 193 -10.94 -22.65 -0.47
CA LEU A 193 -9.80 -23.07 -1.29
C LEU A 193 -9.99 -24.48 -1.85
N LYS A 194 -10.54 -25.42 -1.07
CA LYS A 194 -10.83 -26.79 -1.53
C LYS A 194 -11.94 -26.83 -2.60
N ARG A 195 -12.82 -25.82 -2.64
CA ARG A 195 -13.89 -25.70 -3.65
C ARG A 195 -13.44 -25.02 -4.95
N GLY A 196 -12.14 -24.77 -5.12
CA GLY A 196 -11.58 -24.12 -6.30
C GLY A 196 -11.34 -22.62 -6.14
N GLY A 197 -11.72 -22.02 -5.00
CA GLY A 197 -11.46 -20.61 -4.74
C GLY A 197 -9.97 -20.27 -4.74
N THR A 198 -9.62 -19.07 -5.17
CA THR A 198 -8.24 -18.55 -5.18
C THR A 198 -8.13 -17.32 -4.27
N LEU A 199 -7.01 -17.17 -3.57
CA LEU A 199 -6.73 -15.99 -2.76
C LEU A 199 -5.48 -15.27 -3.27
N LEU A 200 -5.60 -13.97 -3.56
CA LEU A 200 -4.46 -13.06 -3.68
C LEU A 200 -4.30 -12.25 -2.40
N ALA A 201 -3.09 -12.24 -1.87
CA ALA A 201 -2.73 -11.46 -0.70
C ALA A 201 -1.46 -10.64 -0.93
N ASP A 202 -1.34 -9.44 -0.35
CA ASP A 202 -0.08 -8.69 -0.33
C ASP A 202 0.21 -7.96 0.99
N SER A 203 1.50 -7.84 1.29
CA SER A 203 2.01 -7.06 2.41
C SER A 203 2.18 -5.60 2.03
N VAL A 204 1.30 -4.75 2.57
CA VAL A 204 1.35 -3.31 2.32
C VAL A 204 2.64 -2.72 2.87
N CYS A 205 3.35 -1.99 2.00
CA CYS A 205 4.68 -1.43 2.24
C CYS A 205 5.71 -2.46 2.76
N ALA A 206 5.62 -3.70 2.26
CA ALA A 206 6.46 -4.83 2.68
C ALA A 206 6.46 -5.07 4.20
N SER A 207 5.28 -4.94 4.84
CA SER A 207 5.16 -5.14 6.28
C SER A 207 5.54 -6.56 6.71
N GLN A 208 6.62 -6.67 7.49
CA GLN A 208 7.04 -7.93 8.09
C GLN A 208 5.99 -8.46 9.08
N SER A 209 5.33 -7.58 9.84
CA SER A 209 4.29 -7.95 10.81
C SER A 209 3.09 -8.63 10.14
N PHE A 210 2.65 -8.14 8.98
CA PHE A 210 1.59 -8.78 8.21
C PHE A 210 2.09 -10.08 7.56
N THR A 211 3.30 -10.07 7.00
CA THR A 211 3.94 -11.25 6.38
C THR A 211 4.05 -12.42 7.36
N ASP A 212 4.53 -12.18 8.57
CA ASP A 212 4.69 -13.21 9.60
C ASP A 212 3.33 -13.74 10.07
N ALA A 213 2.35 -12.85 10.24
CA ALA A 213 0.97 -13.23 10.57
C ALA A 213 0.33 -14.08 9.45
N PHE A 214 0.53 -13.69 8.18
CA PHE A 214 0.06 -14.46 7.03
C PHE A 214 0.66 -15.86 7.03
N ARG A 215 1.99 -15.99 7.08
CA ARG A 215 2.65 -17.29 7.07
C ARG A 215 2.20 -18.17 8.24
N LYS A 216 2.06 -17.59 9.43
CA LYS A 216 1.55 -18.29 10.63
C LYS A 216 0.12 -18.78 10.44
N GLU A 217 -0.83 -17.89 10.12
CA GLU A 217 -2.25 -18.25 10.03
C GLU A 217 -2.51 -19.25 8.91
N PHE A 218 -1.81 -19.14 7.78
CA PHE A 218 -1.95 -20.11 6.68
C PHE A 218 -1.29 -21.44 6.99
N SER A 219 -0.19 -21.48 7.73
CA SER A 219 0.39 -22.75 8.21
C SER A 219 -0.54 -23.47 9.19
N VAL A 220 -1.25 -22.73 10.06
CA VAL A 220 -2.24 -23.31 10.98
C VAL A 220 -3.50 -23.73 10.24
N ALA A 221 -3.98 -22.93 9.28
CA ALA A 221 -5.17 -23.23 8.50
C ALA A 221 -4.95 -24.35 7.48
N LEU A 222 -3.73 -24.56 6.98
CA LEU A 222 -3.42 -25.53 5.93
C LEU A 222 -2.20 -26.39 6.33
N PRO A 223 -2.26 -27.15 7.43
CA PRO A 223 -1.07 -27.80 8.03
C PRO A 223 -0.42 -28.87 7.16
N ASN A 224 -1.14 -29.39 6.16
CA ASN A 224 -0.64 -30.40 5.22
C ASN A 224 -0.06 -29.78 3.93
N TYR A 225 -0.03 -28.45 3.82
CA TYR A 225 0.44 -27.72 2.66
C TYR A 225 1.57 -26.78 3.07
N THR A 226 2.48 -26.52 2.12
CA THR A 226 3.64 -25.66 2.34
C THR A 226 3.46 -24.32 1.64
N ILE A 227 3.95 -23.27 2.28
CA ILE A 227 4.16 -21.98 1.62
C ILE A 227 5.52 -22.05 0.94
N GLU A 228 5.55 -21.89 -0.38
CA GLU A 228 6.75 -21.97 -1.19
C GLU A 228 6.86 -20.78 -2.13
N SER A 229 8.08 -20.44 -2.57
CA SER A 229 8.27 -19.41 -3.59
C SER A 229 7.71 -19.88 -4.93
N VAL A 230 6.99 -19.00 -5.63
CA VAL A 230 6.57 -19.25 -7.01
C VAL A 230 7.81 -19.23 -7.90
N PRO A 231 8.12 -20.31 -8.65
CA PRO A 231 9.30 -20.36 -9.51
C PRO A 231 9.33 -19.27 -10.57
N ASP A 232 10.54 -18.78 -10.92
CA ASP A 232 10.72 -17.72 -11.92
C ASP A 232 10.22 -18.10 -13.33
N ASP A 233 10.12 -19.41 -13.61
CA ASP A 233 9.61 -19.99 -14.86
C ASP A 233 8.14 -20.44 -14.78
N ASP A 234 7.45 -20.15 -13.66
CA ASP A 234 6.05 -20.53 -13.48
C ASP A 234 5.16 -19.87 -14.57
N PRO A 235 4.19 -20.60 -15.14
CA PRO A 235 3.31 -20.05 -16.17
C PRO A 235 2.55 -18.79 -15.76
N LEU A 236 2.40 -18.53 -14.45
CA LEU A 236 1.86 -17.28 -13.91
C LEU A 236 2.62 -16.03 -14.41
N PHE A 237 3.93 -16.14 -14.69
CA PHE A 237 4.76 -15.02 -15.14
C PHE A 237 4.89 -14.92 -16.66
N SER A 238 4.19 -15.79 -17.40
CA SER A 238 4.25 -15.86 -18.85
C SER A 238 3.12 -15.06 -19.51
N ALA A 239 3.46 -14.29 -20.54
CA ALA A 239 2.47 -13.62 -21.39
C ALA A 239 1.61 -14.61 -22.20
N SER A 240 2.19 -15.74 -22.61
CA SER A 240 1.55 -16.63 -23.59
C SER A 240 0.59 -17.65 -22.99
N THR A 241 0.73 -17.99 -21.70
CA THR A 241 -0.04 -19.09 -21.11
C THR A 241 -1.49 -18.71 -20.86
N TYR A 242 -1.71 -17.56 -20.21
CA TYR A 242 -3.05 -17.10 -19.82
C TYR A 242 -3.47 -15.79 -20.52
N GLY A 243 -2.69 -15.34 -21.50
CA GLY A 243 -2.94 -14.07 -22.22
C GLY A 243 -2.60 -12.83 -21.40
N GLY A 244 -1.68 -12.95 -20.45
CA GLY A 244 -1.24 -11.87 -19.57
C GLY A 244 0.04 -11.18 -20.07
N TYR A 245 0.86 -10.76 -19.11
CA TYR A 245 2.11 -10.04 -19.34
C TYR A 245 3.32 -10.91 -19.03
N ASP A 246 4.45 -10.58 -19.66
CA ASP A 246 5.75 -11.15 -19.31
C ASP A 246 6.29 -10.47 -18.05
N LEU A 247 6.34 -11.22 -16.97
CA LEU A 247 6.73 -10.75 -15.64
C LEU A 247 8.11 -11.26 -15.22
N ARG A 248 8.91 -11.84 -16.12
CA ARG A 248 10.25 -12.37 -15.79
C ARG A 248 11.19 -11.35 -15.13
N GLN A 249 10.93 -10.06 -15.35
CA GLN A 249 11.63 -8.95 -14.69
C GLN A 249 10.64 -7.83 -14.34
N VAL A 250 10.52 -7.55 -13.05
CA VAL A 250 9.72 -6.45 -12.50
C VAL A 250 10.61 -5.46 -11.75
N THR A 251 10.16 -4.22 -11.64
CA THR A 251 10.84 -3.18 -10.86
C THR A 251 10.41 -3.26 -9.41
N LEU A 252 11.34 -3.65 -8.55
CA LEU A 252 11.19 -3.48 -7.11
C LEU A 252 11.72 -2.12 -6.69
N ARG A 253 10.89 -1.38 -5.96
CA ARG A 253 11.20 -0.09 -5.36
C ARG A 253 11.50 -0.29 -3.89
N THR A 254 12.59 0.32 -3.42
CA THR A 254 12.95 0.33 -1.99
C THR A 254 13.27 1.77 -1.58
N PRO A 255 12.58 2.35 -0.59
CA PRO A 255 12.93 3.66 -0.05
C PRO A 255 14.35 3.61 0.54
N THR A 256 15.20 4.54 0.13
CA THR A 256 16.53 4.70 0.72
C THR A 256 16.47 5.77 1.80
N ALA A 257 16.76 5.40 3.05
CA ALA A 257 16.91 6.34 4.15
C ALA A 257 18.33 6.92 4.16
N GLY A 258 18.46 8.24 4.07
CA GLY A 258 19.73 8.96 4.14
C GLY A 258 19.54 10.37 4.70
N ARG A 259 20.64 11.12 4.89
CA ARG A 259 20.60 12.53 5.34
C ARG A 259 20.14 13.52 4.24
N GLY A 260 19.66 13.01 3.10
CA GLY A 260 19.20 13.79 1.95
C GLY A 260 17.72 13.54 1.63
N PRO A 261 17.19 14.12 0.54
CA PRO A 261 15.79 13.96 0.15
C PRO A 261 15.41 12.49 -0.02
N LEU A 262 14.14 12.15 0.27
CA LEU A 262 13.65 10.80 0.06
C LEU A 262 13.86 10.40 -1.41
N SER A 263 14.67 9.37 -1.61
CA SER A 263 14.87 8.72 -2.89
C SER A 263 14.43 7.26 -2.81
N THR A 264 14.17 6.69 -3.98
CA THR A 264 13.76 5.30 -4.13
C THR A 264 14.79 4.61 -4.99
N GLU A 265 15.43 3.57 -4.46
CA GLU A 265 16.23 2.67 -5.27
C GLU A 265 15.28 1.79 -6.10
N LYS A 266 15.57 1.65 -7.39
CA LYS A 266 14.85 0.78 -8.30
C LYS A 266 15.77 -0.35 -8.75
N ARG A 267 15.34 -1.59 -8.55
CA ARG A 267 16.07 -2.79 -8.98
C ARG A 267 15.16 -3.63 -9.86
N LYS A 268 15.70 -4.16 -10.95
CA LYS A 268 15.02 -5.16 -11.78
C LYS A 268 15.29 -6.55 -11.17
N VAL A 269 14.22 -7.25 -10.82
CA VAL A 269 14.25 -8.56 -10.16
C VAL A 269 13.12 -9.44 -10.69
N PRO A 270 13.20 -10.77 -10.61
CA PRO A 270 12.02 -11.62 -10.76
C PRO A 270 10.95 -11.27 -9.71
N PRO A 271 9.65 -11.48 -9.99
CA PRO A 271 8.59 -11.26 -9.02
C PRO A 271 8.76 -12.19 -7.84
N GLN A 272 8.83 -11.63 -6.64
CA GLN A 272 8.97 -12.41 -5.41
C GLN A 272 7.56 -12.68 -4.87
N LEU A 273 6.94 -13.73 -5.38
CA LEU A 273 5.65 -14.25 -4.89
C LEU A 273 5.87 -15.57 -4.14
N GLU A 274 5.05 -15.77 -3.11
CA GLU A 274 4.89 -17.03 -2.40
C GLU A 274 3.52 -17.62 -2.73
N GLY A 275 3.37 -18.94 -2.62
CA GLY A 275 2.10 -19.59 -2.88
C GLY A 275 1.91 -20.87 -2.09
N ILE A 276 0.66 -21.33 -2.06
CA ILE A 276 0.27 -22.64 -1.52
C ILE A 276 -0.46 -23.40 -2.62
N ARG A 277 0.07 -24.56 -3.00
CA ARG A 277 -0.55 -25.44 -4.00
C ARG A 277 -1.58 -26.36 -3.38
N ILE A 278 -2.75 -26.48 -4.01
CA ILE A 278 -3.74 -27.51 -3.73
C ILE A 278 -4.04 -28.21 -5.05
N GLY A 279 -3.51 -29.43 -5.21
CA GLY A 279 -3.50 -30.10 -6.51
C GLY A 279 -2.44 -29.49 -7.42
N ASP A 280 -2.81 -29.17 -8.65
CA ASP A 280 -1.97 -28.59 -9.71
C ASP A 280 -2.05 -27.05 -9.81
N ARG A 281 -2.80 -26.40 -8.89
CA ARG A 281 -3.00 -24.96 -8.88
C ARG A 281 -2.49 -24.27 -7.61
N TRP A 282 -2.06 -23.03 -7.75
CA TRP A 282 -1.85 -22.07 -6.68
C TRP A 282 -3.20 -21.64 -6.12
N ALA A 283 -3.62 -22.25 -5.00
CA ALA A 283 -4.85 -21.86 -4.33
C ALA A 283 -4.69 -20.54 -3.58
N VAL A 284 -3.47 -20.26 -3.13
CA VAL A 284 -3.10 -19.01 -2.47
C VAL A 284 -1.86 -18.45 -3.15
N ILE A 285 -1.89 -17.16 -3.46
CA ILE A 285 -0.76 -16.39 -4.00
C ILE A 285 -0.57 -15.19 -3.08
N PHE A 286 0.63 -15.01 -2.58
CA PHE A 286 0.99 -13.98 -1.62
C PHE A 286 2.21 -13.21 -2.08
N SER A 287 2.16 -11.89 -1.98
CA SER A 287 3.31 -11.03 -2.23
C SER A 287 3.82 -10.42 -0.91
N PRO A 288 5.05 -10.75 -0.48
CA PRO A 288 5.70 -10.04 0.63
C PRO A 288 5.98 -8.56 0.32
N PHE A 289 5.91 -8.15 -0.95
CA PHE A 289 6.09 -6.77 -1.40
C PHE A 289 4.77 -6.11 -1.80
N ASP A 290 4.70 -4.80 -1.64
CA ASP A 290 3.49 -4.03 -1.91
C ASP A 290 3.09 -4.07 -3.39
N ILE A 291 1.86 -4.50 -3.63
CA ILE A 291 1.10 -4.35 -4.88
C ILE A 291 0.03 -3.28 -4.65
N SER A 292 -0.59 -3.31 -3.47
CA SER A 292 -1.77 -2.54 -3.12
C SER A 292 -1.56 -1.01 -3.12
N CYS A 293 -0.52 -0.48 -2.47
CA CYS A 293 -0.30 0.98 -2.47
C CYS A 293 0.17 1.51 -3.84
N ALA A 294 0.89 0.69 -4.62
CA ALA A 294 1.25 1.02 -5.99
C ALA A 294 0.01 1.19 -6.89
N LEU A 295 -1.03 0.40 -6.66
CA LEU A 295 -2.29 0.50 -7.39
C LEU A 295 -3.20 1.60 -6.86
N GLU A 296 -3.11 1.96 -5.59
CA GLU A 296 -3.94 3.04 -5.04
C GLU A 296 -3.54 4.45 -5.54
N LYS A 297 -2.25 4.72 -5.74
CA LYS A 297 -1.75 6.03 -6.22
C LYS A 297 -0.56 5.88 -7.17
N GLN A 298 -0.37 6.88 -8.04
CA GLN A 298 0.69 6.88 -9.07
C GLN A 298 2.11 6.76 -8.50
N ASN A 299 2.40 7.33 -7.33
CA ASN A 299 3.74 7.30 -6.75
C ASN A 299 3.69 7.23 -5.21
N SER A 300 4.12 6.09 -4.66
CA SER A 300 4.30 5.88 -3.22
C SER A 300 5.79 5.71 -2.92
N MET A 301 6.55 6.82 -2.83
CA MET A 301 8.01 6.78 -2.65
C MET A 301 8.47 6.24 -1.28
N GLU A 302 7.52 6.06 -0.37
CA GLU A 302 7.75 5.73 1.04
C GLU A 302 7.64 4.22 1.32
N CYS A 303 7.18 3.44 0.34
CA CYS A 303 6.87 2.03 0.54
C CYS A 303 7.74 1.14 -0.35
N THR A 304 8.31 0.12 0.27
CA THR A 304 8.96 -0.98 -0.46
C THR A 304 7.87 -1.80 -1.16
N GLY A 305 8.02 -2.00 -2.47
CA GLY A 305 6.96 -2.57 -3.30
C GLY A 305 7.30 -2.55 -4.78
N TYR A 306 6.44 -3.14 -5.60
CA TYR A 306 6.60 -3.07 -7.04
C TYR A 306 6.32 -1.65 -7.54
N ASP A 307 6.86 -1.29 -8.70
CA ASP A 307 6.35 -0.12 -9.43
C ASP A 307 4.89 -0.34 -9.84
N ARG A 308 4.19 0.75 -10.16
CA ARG A 308 2.77 0.71 -10.45
C ARG A 308 2.43 -0.16 -11.66
N ASP A 309 3.18 -0.03 -12.75
CA ASP A 309 2.88 -0.74 -13.99
C ASP A 309 3.13 -2.23 -13.78
N ASP A 310 4.21 -2.58 -13.10
CA ASP A 310 4.53 -3.97 -12.79
C ASP A 310 3.57 -4.57 -11.74
N ALA A 311 3.14 -3.80 -10.73
CA ALA A 311 2.12 -4.21 -9.77
C ALA A 311 0.76 -4.49 -10.46
N GLU A 312 0.37 -3.65 -11.42
CA GLU A 312 -0.85 -3.84 -12.20
C GLU A 312 -0.77 -5.12 -13.02
N LYS A 313 0.33 -5.34 -13.74
CA LYS A 313 0.54 -6.55 -14.52
C LYS A 313 0.58 -7.82 -13.66
N ILE A 314 1.21 -7.77 -12.47
CA ILE A 314 1.19 -8.89 -11.52
C ILE A 314 -0.25 -9.22 -11.12
N ALA A 315 -1.03 -8.22 -10.71
CA ALA A 315 -2.42 -8.43 -10.30
C ALA A 315 -3.30 -8.97 -11.46
N LEU A 316 -3.10 -8.49 -12.68
CA LEU A 316 -3.80 -8.97 -13.87
C LEU A 316 -3.41 -10.40 -14.25
N ASN A 317 -2.13 -10.76 -14.16
CA ASN A 317 -1.70 -12.15 -14.39
C ASN A 317 -2.30 -13.11 -13.36
N VAL A 318 -2.33 -12.73 -12.08
CA VAL A 318 -2.98 -13.54 -11.03
C VAL A 318 -4.47 -13.69 -11.29
N LEU A 319 -5.14 -12.63 -11.75
CA LEU A 319 -6.56 -12.71 -12.10
C LEU A 319 -6.80 -13.62 -13.31
N LEU A 320 -6.01 -13.49 -14.37
CA LEU A 320 -6.10 -14.37 -15.54
C LEU A 320 -5.82 -15.82 -15.15
N TYR A 321 -4.82 -16.05 -14.32
CA TYR A 321 -4.53 -17.36 -13.76
C TYR A 321 -5.75 -17.95 -13.03
N SER A 322 -6.39 -17.18 -12.14
CA SER A 322 -7.54 -17.66 -11.37
C SER A 322 -8.82 -17.86 -12.20
N LEU A 323 -8.87 -17.36 -13.42
CA LEU A 323 -9.98 -17.60 -14.36
C LEU A 323 -9.79 -18.88 -15.20
N ASN A 324 -8.57 -19.41 -15.24
CA ASN A 324 -8.20 -20.58 -16.03
C ASN A 324 -8.03 -21.86 -15.18
N HIS A 325 -8.28 -21.78 -13.86
CA HIS A 325 -8.24 -22.88 -12.89
C HIS A 325 -9.44 -22.82 -11.95
#